data_AF-A0A4R3GCM9-F1
#
_entry.id   AF-A0A4R3GCM9-F1
#
_cell.length_a   1.000
_cell.length_b   1.000
_cell.length_c   1.000
_cell.angle_alpha   90.00
_cell.angle_beta   90.00
_cell.angle_gamma   90.00
#
_symmetry.space_group_name_H-M   'P 1'
#
loop_
_entity.id
_entity.type
_entity.pdbx_description
1 polymer ?
#
loop_
_entity_poly.entity_id
_entity_poly.type
_entity_poly.pdbx_seq_one_letter_code
_entity_poly.pdbx_strand_id
1 'polypeptide(L)' 'MPVFGLGGTASFFLPIAREMLLKVAEDVTVSSVENSGHWIAEEQRERLPARLREFFATTGGA' A
#
# COMPACT_ATOMS: atom_id res chain seq x y z
N MET A 1 14.05 3.50 -6.20
CA MET A 1 13.01 2.62 -6.75
C MET A 1 11.76 2.87 -5.93
N PRO A 2 10.64 3.25 -6.54
CA PRO A 2 9.40 3.51 -5.81
C PRO A 2 8.89 2.24 -5.12
N VAL A 3 8.59 2.35 -3.83
CA VAL A 3 8.03 1.26 -3.01
C VAL A 3 6.66 1.68 -2.49
N PHE A 4 5.67 0.78 -2.64
CA PHE A 4 4.32 1.00 -2.14
C PHE A 4 3.99 0.06 -0.99
N GLY A 5 3.93 0.60 0.23
CA GLY A 5 3.40 -0.10 1.39
C GLY A 5 1.88 0.00 1.42
N LEU A 6 1.18 -1.07 1.04
CA LEU A 6 -0.28 -1.13 1.04
C LEU A 6 -0.78 -2.21 1.99
N GLY A 7 -1.72 -1.86 2.87
CA GLY A 7 -2.29 -2.79 3.84
C GLY A 7 -3.76 -2.51 4.20
N GLY A 8 -4.47 -3.46 4.79
CA GLY A 8 -5.83 -3.22 5.30
C GLY A 8 -5.81 -2.46 6.63
N THR A 9 -6.77 -1.56 6.86
CA THR A 9 -6.84 -0.73 8.09
C THR A 9 -6.89 -1.53 9.39
N ALA A 10 -7.39 -2.77 9.37
CA ALA A 10 -7.49 -3.62 10.55
C ALA A 10 -6.15 -4.27 10.95
N SER A 11 -5.15 -4.28 10.07
CA SER A 11 -3.85 -4.94 10.31
C SER A 11 -2.62 -4.13 9.92
N PHE A 12 -2.79 -2.97 9.27
CA PHE A 12 -1.70 -2.15 8.76
C PHE A 12 -1.62 -0.80 9.47
N PHE A 13 -0.74 -0.73 10.47
CA PHE A 13 -0.52 0.47 11.26
C PHE A 13 0.37 1.46 10.49
N LEU A 14 -0.26 2.41 9.79
CA LEU A 14 0.42 3.32 8.85
C LEU A 14 1.67 4.03 9.41
N PRO A 15 1.68 4.61 10.62
CA PRO A 15 2.87 5.28 11.14
C PRO A 15 4.07 4.33 11.25
N ILE A 16 3.84 3.14 11.80
CA ILE A 16 4.86 2.11 12.01
C ILE A 16 5.32 1.55 10.66
N ALA A 17 4.38 1.26 9.76
CA ALA A 17 4.70 0.71 8.44
C ALA A 17 5.62 1.63 7.63
N ARG A 18 5.36 2.95 7.66
CA ARG A 18 6.21 3.92 6.97
C ARG A 18 7.62 3.95 7.55
N GLU A 19 7.75 4.01 8.87
CA GLU A 19 9.06 4.01 9.53
C GLU A 19 9.85 2.73 9.24
N MET A 20 9.18 1.57 9.23
CA MET A 20 9.83 0.30 8.93
C MET A 20 10.30 0.21 7.47
N LEU A 21 9.48 0.63 6.52
CA LEU A 21 9.83 0.58 5.10
C LEU A 21 10.97 1.57 4.76
N LEU A 22 11.01 2.73 5.41
CA LEU A 22 12.10 3.70 5.25
C LEU A 22 13.47 3.19 5.73
N LYS A 23 13.52 2.10 6.52
CA LYS A 23 14.79 1.45 6.90
C LYS A 23 15.43 0.67 5.75
N VAL A 24 14.67 0.33 4.71
CA VAL A 24 15.12 -0.54 3.61
C VAL A 24 14.91 0.08 2.23
N ALA A 25 14.20 1.21 2.13
CA ALA A 25 13.94 1.92 0.89
C ALA A 25 13.87 3.44 1.10
N GLU A 26 14.40 4.21 0.16
CA GLU A 26 14.46 5.69 0.25
C GLU A 26 13.21 6.38 -0.29
N ASP A 27 12.48 5.73 -1.21
CA ASP A 27 11.31 6.26 -1.90
C ASP A 27 10.07 5.40 -1.57
N VAL A 28 9.37 5.78 -0.50
CA VAL A 28 8.27 5.00 0.08
C VAL A 28 6.99 5.82 0.10
N THR A 29 5.96 5.29 -0.55
CA THR A 29 4.57 5.69 -0.35
C THR A 29 3.86 4.64 0.51
N VAL A 30 3.04 5.09 1.47
CA VAL A 30 2.19 4.18 2.25
C VAL A 30 0.72 4.56 2.09
N SER A 31 -0.16 3.55 2.03
CA SER A 31 -1.60 3.74 2.03
C SER A 31 -2.30 2.55 2.66
N SER A 32 -3.60 2.69 2.92
CA SER A 32 -4.41 1.60 3.45
C SER A 32 -5.74 1.46 2.74
N VAL A 33 -6.32 0.26 2.81
CA VAL A 33 -7.67 -0.02 2.33
C VAL A 33 -8.60 -0.15 3.54
N GLU A 34 -9.60 0.71 3.61
CA GLU A 34 -10.61 0.69 4.67
C GLU A 34 -11.41 -0.61 4.67
N ASN A 35 -11.86 -1.03 5.87
CA ASN A 35 -12.65 -2.24 6.08
C ASN A 35 -11.97 -3.50 5.54
N SER A 36 -10.66 -3.59 5.74
CA SER A 36 -9.84 -4.72 5.31
C SER A 36 -8.76 -5.03 6.35
N GLY A 37 -8.37 -6.29 6.46
CA GLY A 37 -7.25 -6.79 7.24
C GLY A 37 -6.14 -7.32 6.34
N HIS A 38 -5.75 -8.56 6.58
CA HIS A 38 -4.56 -9.13 5.97
C HIS A 38 -4.78 -9.57 4.51
N TRP A 39 -6.02 -9.90 4.14
CA TRP A 39 -6.35 -10.58 2.87
C TRP A 39 -7.08 -9.60 1.94
N ILE A 40 -6.39 -8.50 1.61
CA ILE A 40 -6.98 -7.35 0.90
C ILE A 40 -7.49 -7.75 -0.49
N ALA A 41 -6.82 -8.70 -1.16
CA ALA A 41 -7.22 -9.16 -2.49
C ALA A 41 -8.58 -9.85 -2.46
N GLU A 42 -8.89 -10.55 -1.38
CA GLU A 42 -10.14 -11.28 -1.16
C GLU A 42 -11.24 -10.36 -0.63
N GLU A 43 -10.90 -9.49 0.31
CA GLU A 43 -11.82 -8.60 1.02
C GLU A 43 -12.21 -7.38 0.17
N GLN A 44 -11.30 -6.90 -0.67
CA GLN A 44 -11.42 -5.62 -1.38
C GLN A 44 -11.00 -5.74 -2.85
N ARG A 45 -11.61 -6.71 -3.54
CA ARG A 45 -11.31 -7.10 -4.94
C ARG A 45 -11.17 -5.96 -5.93
N GLU A 46 -11.97 -4.89 -5.77
CA GLU A 46 -11.93 -3.73 -6.66
C GLU A 46 -10.98 -2.63 -6.18
N ARG A 47 -10.86 -2.44 -4.85
CA ARG A 47 -10.07 -1.34 -4.29
C ARG A 47 -8.58 -1.62 -4.38
N LEU A 48 -8.15 -2.87 -4.20
CA LEU A 48 -6.73 -3.22 -4.30
C LEU A 48 -6.16 -2.89 -5.70
N PRO A 49 -6.74 -3.38 -6.82
CA PRO A 49 -6.27 -3.01 -8.15
C PRO A 49 -6.33 -1.50 -8.43
N ALA A 50 -7.37 -0.81 -7.93
CA ALA A 50 -7.47 0.65 -8.09
C ALA A 50 -6.28 1.38 -7.45
N ARG A 51 -5.90 1.03 -6.22
CA ARG A 51 -4.74 1.61 -5.52
C ARG A 51 -3.42 1.30 -6.22
N LEU A 52 -3.26 0.09 -6.74
CA LEU A 52 -2.07 -0.27 -7.51
C LEU A 52 -1.96 0.55 -8.80
N ARG A 53 -3.06 0.70 -9.54
CA ARG A 53 -3.09 1.54 -10.76
C ARG A 53 -2.77 3.01 -10.45
N GLU A 54 -3.30 3.57 -9.36
CA GLU A 54 -2.96 4.92 -8.89
C GLU A 54 -1.44 5.06 -8.67
N PHE A 55 -0.82 4.11 -7.96
CA PHE A 55 0.62 4.13 -7.70
C PHE A 55 1.45 3.99 -8.98
N PHE A 56 1.06 3.11 -9.89
CA PHE A 56 1.77 2.91 -11.16
C PHE A 56 1.69 4.13 -12.08
N ALA A 57 0.53 4.80 -12.13
CA ALA A 57 0.36 6.03 -12.90
C ALA A 57 1.27 7.17 -12.41
N THR A 58 1.56 7.24 -11.11
CA THR A 58 2.42 8.29 -10.54
C THR A 58 3.91 7.97 -10.60
N THR A 59 4.28 6.69 -10.73
CA THR A 59 5.66 6.22 -10.68
C THR A 59 6.22 5.76 -12.04
N GLY A 60 5.41 5.79 -13.09
CA GLY A 60 5.81 5.42 -14.45
C GLY A 60 5.95 3.91 -14.67
N GLY A 61 5.39 3.09 -13.78
CA GLY A 61 5.33 1.63 -13.92
C GLY A 61 4.16 1.21 -14.83
N ALA A 62 4.25 1.47 -16.13
CA ALA A 62 3.28 1.01 -17.12
C ALA A 62 3.84 -0.15 -17.95
#